data_AF-A0A4Q1R342-F1
#
_entry.id   AF-A0A4Q1R342-F1
#
_cell.length_a   1.000
_cell.length_b   1.000
_cell.length_c   1.000
_cell.angle_alpha   90.00
_cell.angle_beta   90.00
_cell.angle_gamma   90.00
#
_symmetry.space_group_name_H-M   'P 1'
#
loop_
_entity.id
_entity.type
_entity.pdbx_description
1 polymer ?
#
loop_
_entity_poly.entity_id
_entity_poly.type
_entity_poly.pdbx_seq_one_letter_code
_entity_poly.pdbx_strand_id
1 'polypeptide(L)'
;MTFGFAPPPHVSLPVSADSAARLGRMLVPAEWASAGIPVLRNPRELVADLHDRHRPGPSTAIIAVLDAHDRVTASASFTEFAAAPDGWEFRNALLAHLRRVIPHDLRLRTPVRTAVLLYCREGEPRWTETDGAWMWGLRDACTLHGLRCGAYITLTPSRWQVLGEGRGGRRPRPPATDLPVPEPRRPDAGRAEPRRTTAARPDSSRTAAKAVVPQSRPLPRRAGGAPEAHRHTAAR
;
A
#
# COMPACT_ATOMS: atom_id res chain seq x y z
N MET A 1 47.84 6.05 -40.97
CA MET A 1 47.67 4.77 -40.27
C MET A 1 46.24 4.71 -39.76
N THR A 2 45.39 3.85 -40.31
CA THR A 2 43.98 3.71 -39.91
C THR A 2 43.86 2.50 -39.01
N PHE A 3 43.50 2.71 -37.75
CA PHE A 3 43.16 1.64 -36.82
C PHE A 3 41.72 1.19 -37.10
N GLY A 4 41.56 -0.03 -37.62
CA GLY A 4 40.26 -0.67 -37.77
C GLY A 4 39.76 -1.15 -36.40
N PHE A 5 38.63 -0.61 -35.94
CA PHE A 5 37.91 -1.17 -34.82
C PHE A 5 37.12 -2.39 -35.30
N ALA A 6 37.55 -3.59 -34.89
CA ALA A 6 36.75 -4.79 -35.03
C ALA A 6 35.52 -4.71 -34.09
N PRO A 7 34.31 -5.05 -34.56
CA PRO A 7 33.14 -5.11 -33.68
C PRO A 7 33.34 -6.23 -32.64
N PRO A 8 32.91 -6.02 -31.38
CA PRO A 8 33.04 -7.05 -30.36
C PRO A 8 32.20 -8.28 -30.74
N PRO A 9 32.66 -9.50 -30.42
CA PRO A 9 31.85 -10.69 -30.63
C PRO A 9 30.56 -10.56 -29.80
N HIS A 10 29.42 -10.64 -30.48
CA HIS A 10 28.12 -10.79 -29.83
C HIS A 10 28.10 -12.16 -29.14
N VAL A 11 28.46 -12.19 -27.86
CA VAL A 11 28.32 -13.39 -27.03
C VAL A 11 26.83 -13.58 -26.77
N SER A 12 26.19 -14.41 -27.57
CA SER A 12 24.87 -14.95 -27.25
C SER A 12 25.01 -15.73 -25.94
N LEU A 13 24.59 -15.13 -24.83
CA LEU A 13 24.50 -15.83 -23.53
C LEU A 13 23.68 -17.11 -23.73
N PRO A 14 24.17 -18.28 -23.33
CA PRO A 14 23.39 -19.50 -23.46
C PRO A 14 22.11 -19.37 -22.62
N VAL A 15 20.96 -19.66 -23.19
CA VAL A 15 19.62 -19.65 -22.54
C VAL A 15 19.61 -20.39 -21.19
N SER A 16 20.50 -21.37 -21.03
CA SER A 16 20.72 -22.11 -19.77
C SER A 16 21.30 -21.23 -18.65
N ALA A 17 22.26 -20.34 -18.95
CA ALA A 17 22.86 -19.44 -17.97
C ALA A 17 21.87 -18.36 -17.50
N ASP A 18 21.04 -17.85 -18.41
CA ASP A 18 19.98 -16.88 -18.08
C ASP A 18 18.88 -17.52 -17.22
N SER A 19 18.54 -18.78 -17.49
CA SER A 19 17.60 -19.55 -16.66
C SER A 19 18.17 -19.83 -15.26
N ALA A 20 19.44 -20.21 -15.15
CA ALA A 20 20.10 -20.41 -13.86
C ALA A 20 20.20 -19.11 -13.06
N ALA A 21 20.51 -17.99 -13.71
CA ALA A 21 20.54 -16.67 -13.08
C ALA A 21 19.15 -16.26 -12.55
N ARG A 22 18.08 -16.51 -13.31
CA ARG A 22 16.70 -16.25 -12.86
C ARG A 22 16.32 -17.11 -11.65
N LEU A 23 16.67 -18.39 -11.64
CA LEU A 23 16.43 -19.28 -10.51
C LEU A 23 17.17 -18.82 -9.24
N GLY A 24 18.41 -18.33 -9.38
CA GLY A 24 19.15 -17.70 -8.28
C GLY A 24 18.56 -16.37 -7.79
N ARG A 25 17.60 -15.80 -8.52
CA ARG A 25 16.89 -14.55 -8.22
C ARG A 25 15.39 -14.75 -7.95
N MET A 26 15.07 -15.91 -7.40
CA MET A 26 13.74 -16.23 -6.86
C MET A 26 13.87 -16.70 -5.41
N LEU A 27 12.85 -16.46 -4.60
CA LEU A 27 12.75 -16.99 -3.25
C LEU A 27 11.56 -17.94 -3.13
N VAL A 28 11.78 -19.10 -2.52
CA VAL A 28 10.68 -20.02 -2.18
C VAL A 28 10.01 -19.59 -0.86
N PRO A 29 8.75 -20.01 -0.58
CA PRO A 29 8.04 -19.61 0.63
C PRO A 29 8.77 -19.92 1.94
N ALA A 30 9.51 -21.03 1.99
CA ALA A 30 10.26 -21.44 3.18
C ALA A 30 11.45 -20.50 3.48
N GLU A 31 12.17 -20.06 2.44
CA GLU A 31 13.25 -19.07 2.55
C GLU A 31 12.70 -17.72 2.97
N TRP A 32 11.57 -17.32 2.39
CA TRP A 32 10.88 -16.09 2.74
C TRP A 32 10.42 -16.07 4.21
N ALA A 33 9.78 -17.15 4.68
CA ALA A 33 9.35 -17.29 6.06
C ALA A 33 10.54 -17.28 7.05
N SER A 34 11.68 -17.84 6.64
CA SER A 34 12.90 -17.90 7.46
C SER A 34 13.69 -16.58 7.47
N ALA A 35 13.36 -15.62 6.60
CA ALA A 35 14.10 -14.36 6.46
C ALA A 35 13.86 -13.34 7.61
N GLY A 36 13.00 -13.68 8.59
CA GLY A 36 12.73 -12.80 9.74
C GLY A 36 11.96 -11.54 9.36
N ILE A 37 11.07 -11.63 8.36
CA ILE A 37 10.25 -10.51 7.90
C ILE A 37 9.41 -9.96 9.06
N PRO A 38 9.38 -8.63 9.30
CA PRO A 38 8.58 -8.02 10.34
C PRO A 38 7.09 -8.32 10.16
N VAL A 39 6.48 -8.88 11.19
CA VAL A 39 5.07 -9.24 11.24
C VAL A 39 4.22 -7.96 11.25
N LEU A 40 3.37 -7.78 10.24
CA LEU A 40 2.42 -6.67 10.20
C LEU A 40 1.41 -6.72 11.36
N ARG A 41 1.15 -5.59 12.02
CA ARG A 41 0.13 -5.51 13.07
C ARG A 41 -1.30 -5.71 12.54
N ASN A 42 -1.67 -4.99 11.48
CA ASN A 42 -3.01 -5.06 10.89
C ASN A 42 -2.95 -5.17 9.35
N PRO A 43 -2.65 -6.35 8.79
CA PRO A 43 -2.57 -6.53 7.35
C PRO A 43 -3.92 -6.28 6.63
N ARG A 44 -5.06 -6.48 7.31
CA ARG A 44 -6.38 -6.25 6.71
C ARG A 44 -6.63 -4.78 6.41
N GLU A 45 -6.33 -3.90 7.37
CA GLU A 45 -6.48 -2.45 7.21
C GLU A 45 -5.51 -1.93 6.17
N LEU A 46 -4.25 -2.37 6.20
CA LEU A 46 -3.26 -2.00 5.18
C LEU A 46 -3.71 -2.36 3.76
N VAL A 47 -4.23 -3.58 3.56
CA VAL A 47 -4.73 -4.01 2.24
C VAL A 47 -5.96 -3.20 1.81
N ALA A 48 -6.87 -2.89 2.74
CA ALA A 48 -8.03 -2.06 2.44
C ALA A 48 -7.62 -0.64 2.02
N ASP A 49 -6.71 0.00 2.78
CA ASP A 49 -6.22 1.35 2.53
C ASP A 49 -5.47 1.44 1.18
N LEU A 50 -4.61 0.47 0.89
CA LEU A 50 -3.89 0.42 -0.39
C LEU A 50 -4.84 0.16 -1.57
N HIS A 51 -5.85 -0.70 -1.38
CA HIS A 51 -6.84 -0.98 -2.40
C HIS A 51 -7.72 0.26 -2.70
N ASP A 52 -8.15 0.98 -1.67
CA ASP A 52 -8.94 2.21 -1.83
C ASP A 52 -8.13 3.32 -2.50
N ARG A 53 -6.88 3.52 -2.06
CA ARG A 53 -5.97 4.54 -2.58
C ARG A 53 -5.56 4.32 -4.03
N HIS A 54 -5.19 3.10 -4.40
CA HIS A 54 -4.61 2.80 -5.71
C HIS A 54 -5.61 2.19 -6.71
N ARG A 55 -6.78 1.74 -6.25
CA ARG A 55 -7.81 1.05 -7.05
C ARG A 55 -7.21 0.04 -8.05
N PRO A 56 -6.39 -0.92 -7.57
CA PRO A 56 -5.56 -1.73 -8.45
C PRO A 56 -6.38 -2.68 -9.32
N GLY A 57 -6.00 -2.76 -10.59
CA GLY A 57 -6.45 -3.80 -11.51
C GLY A 57 -5.63 -5.09 -11.37
N PRO A 58 -5.93 -6.11 -12.19
CA PRO A 58 -5.07 -7.28 -12.36
C PRO A 58 -3.62 -6.86 -12.73
N SER A 59 -2.65 -7.67 -12.30
CA SER A 59 -1.21 -7.46 -12.55
C SER A 59 -0.63 -6.14 -12.03
N THR A 60 -1.32 -5.50 -11.08
CA THR A 60 -0.84 -4.27 -10.43
C THR A 60 -0.01 -4.61 -9.19
N ALA A 61 1.22 -4.12 -9.14
CA ALA A 61 2.07 -4.10 -7.95
C ALA A 61 1.93 -2.77 -7.23
N ILE A 62 1.83 -2.80 -5.90
CA ILE A 62 1.82 -1.62 -5.04
C ILE A 62 2.94 -1.78 -4.02
N ILE A 63 3.94 -0.92 -4.10
CA ILE A 63 4.97 -0.79 -3.07
C ILE A 63 4.54 0.29 -2.07
N ALA A 64 4.46 -0.07 -0.80
CA ALA A 64 4.13 0.82 0.29
C ALA A 64 5.28 0.88 1.28
N VAL A 65 5.50 2.05 1.88
CA VAL A 65 6.51 2.24 2.93
C VAL A 65 5.80 2.65 4.20
N LEU A 66 6.06 1.90 5.26
CA LEU A 66 5.51 2.07 6.59
C LEU A 66 6.53 2.77 7.49
N ASP A 67 6.05 3.63 8.38
CA ASP A 67 6.84 4.14 9.49
C ASP A 67 7.03 3.10 10.61
N ALA A 68 7.66 3.51 11.71
CA ALA A 68 7.88 2.67 12.89
C ALA A 68 6.58 2.26 13.62
N HIS A 69 5.45 2.88 13.30
CA HIS A 69 4.14 2.61 13.87
C HIS A 69 3.20 1.86 12.89
N ASP A 70 3.77 1.27 11.83
CA ASP A 70 3.04 0.58 10.75
C ASP A 70 2.04 1.48 9.99
N ARG A 71 2.26 2.79 9.95
CA ARG A 71 1.43 3.73 9.15
C ARG A 71 2.05 3.95 7.77
N VAL A 72 1.23 3.94 6.73
CA VAL A 72 1.70 4.17 5.35
C VAL A 72 2.14 5.62 5.18
N THR A 73 3.44 5.85 4.99
CA THR A 73 4.01 7.19 4.73
C THR A 73 4.17 7.50 3.25
N ALA A 74 4.36 6.48 2.42
CA ALA A 74 4.50 6.61 0.98
C ALA A 74 4.00 5.35 0.29
N SER A 75 3.44 5.48 -0.90
CA SER A 75 3.06 4.32 -1.73
C SER A 75 3.05 4.65 -3.21
N ALA A 76 3.36 3.67 -4.04
CA ALA A 76 3.30 3.76 -5.50
C ALA A 76 2.71 2.48 -6.08
N SER A 77 1.84 2.63 -7.07
CA SER A 77 1.31 1.52 -7.87
C SER A 77 1.90 1.55 -9.27
N PHE A 78 2.12 0.37 -9.83
CA PHE A 78 2.59 0.19 -11.20
C PHE A 78 2.17 -1.18 -11.72
N THR A 79 2.04 -1.28 -13.04
CA THR A 79 1.75 -2.54 -13.73
C THR A 79 3.05 -3.14 -14.20
N GLU A 80 3.25 -4.41 -13.90
CA GLU A 80 4.46 -5.12 -14.33
C GLU A 80 4.06 -6.52 -14.80
N PHE A 81 4.42 -6.83 -16.04
CA PHE A 81 4.12 -8.09 -16.69
C PHE A 81 5.41 -8.63 -17.30
N ALA A 82 5.90 -9.73 -16.75
CA ALA A 82 7.05 -10.44 -17.26
C ALA A 82 6.62 -11.84 -17.70
N ALA A 83 6.79 -12.15 -19.00
CA ALA A 83 6.52 -13.48 -19.53
C ALA A 83 7.42 -14.56 -18.88
N ALA A 84 8.61 -14.15 -18.44
CA ALA A 84 9.49 -14.95 -17.60
C ALA A 84 9.93 -14.12 -16.39
N PRO A 85 9.34 -14.35 -15.20
CA PRO A 85 9.64 -13.54 -14.02
C PRO A 85 11.12 -13.59 -13.63
N ASP A 86 11.70 -12.40 -13.42
CA ASP A 86 13.08 -12.25 -12.96
C ASP A 86 13.15 -11.25 -11.79
N GLY A 87 13.68 -11.70 -10.66
CA GLY A 87 13.82 -10.86 -9.48
C GLY A 87 14.67 -9.60 -9.71
N TRP A 88 15.63 -9.63 -10.64
CA TRP A 88 16.45 -8.46 -10.97
C TRP A 88 15.63 -7.35 -11.64
N GLU A 89 14.73 -7.71 -12.56
CA GLU A 89 13.84 -6.76 -13.23
C GLU A 89 12.86 -6.15 -12.22
N PHE A 90 12.22 -6.99 -11.42
CA PHE A 90 11.28 -6.55 -10.38
C PHE A 90 11.95 -5.67 -9.33
N ARG A 91 13.19 -5.97 -8.94
CA ARG A 91 13.98 -5.07 -8.08
C ARG A 91 14.17 -3.70 -8.73
N ASN A 92 14.55 -3.64 -9.99
CA ASN A 92 14.80 -2.37 -10.67
C ASN A 92 13.51 -1.55 -10.78
N ALA A 93 12.38 -2.20 -11.06
CA ALA A 93 11.05 -1.57 -11.04
C ALA A 93 10.73 -1.00 -9.65
N LEU A 94 10.90 -1.79 -8.59
CA LEU A 94 10.68 -1.35 -7.21
C LEU A 94 11.56 -0.14 -6.85
N LEU A 95 12.85 -0.16 -7.17
CA LEU A 95 13.77 0.95 -6.91
C LEU A 95 13.36 2.23 -7.66
N ALA A 96 12.92 2.10 -8.92
CA ALA A 96 12.44 3.25 -9.69
C ALA A 96 11.22 3.92 -9.04
N HIS A 97 10.32 3.14 -8.45
CA HIS A 97 9.16 3.67 -7.73
C HIS A 97 9.51 4.21 -6.34
N LEU A 98 10.34 3.50 -5.56
CA LEU A 98 10.77 3.93 -4.23
C LEU A 98 11.47 5.28 -4.26
N ARG A 99 12.41 5.49 -5.20
CA ARG A 99 13.15 6.76 -5.35
C ARG A 99 12.26 7.96 -5.66
N ARG A 100 11.06 7.73 -6.21
CA ARG A 100 10.08 8.79 -6.52
C ARG A 100 9.23 9.18 -5.32
N VAL A 101 8.94 8.24 -4.42
CA VAL A 101 7.96 8.45 -3.34
C VAL A 101 8.59 8.63 -1.97
N ILE A 102 9.85 8.20 -1.78
CA ILE A 102 10.53 8.39 -0.50
C ILE A 102 12.06 8.50 -0.67
N PRO A 103 12.74 9.40 0.08
CA PRO A 103 14.19 9.38 0.19
C PRO A 103 14.71 8.03 0.68
N HIS A 104 15.92 7.65 0.27
CA HIS A 104 16.57 6.44 0.77
C HIS A 104 17.09 6.64 2.20
N ASP A 105 17.13 5.56 2.98
CA ASP A 105 17.56 5.58 4.38
C ASP A 105 18.97 5.01 4.59
N LEU A 106 19.77 4.90 3.51
CA LEU A 106 21.12 4.31 3.50
C LEU A 106 22.13 4.96 4.46
N ARG A 107 21.86 6.20 4.92
CA ARG A 107 22.73 6.91 5.87
C ARG A 107 22.39 6.60 7.33
N LEU A 108 21.27 5.94 7.60
CA LEU A 108 20.87 5.55 8.94
C LEU A 108 21.62 4.28 9.36
N ARG A 109 22.03 4.21 10.64
CA ARG A 109 22.67 3.01 11.19
C ARG A 109 21.75 1.80 11.21
N THR A 110 20.45 2.04 11.36
CA THR A 110 19.42 1.01 11.40
C THR A 110 18.22 1.46 10.56
N PRO A 111 17.67 0.60 9.69
CA PRO A 111 16.48 0.94 8.91
C PRO A 111 15.28 1.23 9.83
N VAL A 112 14.64 2.39 9.66
CA VAL A 112 13.50 2.84 10.49
C VAL A 112 12.16 2.52 9.84
N ARG A 113 12.13 2.50 8.50
CA ARG A 113 10.93 2.27 7.71
C ARG A 113 10.91 0.87 7.12
N THR A 114 9.70 0.35 6.89
CA THR A 114 9.49 -1.00 6.36
C THR A 114 8.79 -0.94 5.02
N ALA A 115 9.31 -1.61 4.00
CA ALA A 115 8.65 -1.68 2.69
C ALA A 115 7.79 -2.94 2.59
N VAL A 116 6.55 -2.79 2.13
CA VAL A 116 5.57 -3.88 1.94
C VAL A 116 5.13 -3.86 0.49
N LEU A 117 5.06 -5.05 -0.13
CA LEU A 117 4.60 -5.20 -1.50
C LEU A 117 3.25 -5.90 -1.53
N LEU A 118 2.25 -5.26 -2.14
CA LEU A 118 0.96 -5.85 -2.46
C LEU A 118 0.89 -6.10 -3.96
N TYR A 119 0.76 -7.36 -4.38
CA TYR A 119 0.65 -7.74 -5.79
C TYR A 119 -0.74 -8.27 -6.09
N CYS A 120 -1.44 -7.58 -6.98
CA CYS A 120 -2.76 -7.95 -7.47
C CYS A 120 -2.59 -8.87 -8.66
N ARG A 121 -3.10 -10.09 -8.56
CA ARG A 121 -2.97 -11.10 -9.61
C ARG A 121 -4.24 -11.90 -9.79
N GLU A 122 -4.33 -12.54 -10.93
CA GLU A 122 -5.37 -13.53 -11.19
C GLU A 122 -4.97 -14.92 -10.71
N GLY A 123 -5.95 -15.82 -10.69
CA GLY A 123 -5.75 -17.22 -10.33
C GLY A 123 -5.79 -17.52 -8.83
N GLU A 124 -5.26 -18.69 -8.50
CA GLU A 124 -5.31 -19.29 -7.17
C GLU A 124 -4.32 -18.63 -6.19
N PRO A 125 -4.61 -18.66 -4.86
CA PRO A 125 -3.75 -18.08 -3.84
C PRO A 125 -2.47 -18.91 -3.57
N ARG A 126 -2.12 -19.84 -4.46
CA ARG A 126 -0.92 -20.67 -4.33
C ARG A 126 0.30 -19.85 -4.74
N TRP A 127 1.44 -20.12 -4.10
CA TRP A 127 2.69 -19.49 -4.50
C TRP A 127 3.04 -19.83 -5.96
N THR A 128 3.60 -18.86 -6.69
CA THR A 128 4.10 -19.02 -8.06
C THR A 128 5.54 -18.49 -8.20
N GLU A 129 6.21 -18.82 -9.30
CA GLU A 129 7.54 -18.30 -9.62
C GLU A 129 7.56 -16.76 -9.67
N THR A 130 6.49 -16.14 -10.17
CA THR A 130 6.31 -14.68 -10.12
C THR A 130 6.34 -14.14 -8.70
N ASP A 131 5.68 -14.83 -7.75
CA ASP A 131 5.72 -14.43 -6.34
C ASP A 131 7.16 -14.55 -5.79
N GLY A 132 7.89 -15.61 -6.16
CA GLY A 132 9.27 -15.80 -5.75
C GLY A 132 10.22 -14.73 -6.30
N ALA A 133 10.05 -14.33 -7.55
CA ALA A 133 10.79 -13.22 -8.15
C ALA A 133 10.45 -11.89 -7.45
N TRP A 134 9.18 -11.64 -7.10
CA TRP A 134 8.79 -10.44 -6.36
C TRP A 134 9.35 -10.40 -4.95
N MET A 135 9.32 -11.52 -4.23
CA MET A 135 9.92 -11.66 -2.91
C MET A 135 11.42 -11.36 -2.95
N TRP A 136 12.14 -11.95 -3.92
CA TRP A 136 13.55 -11.67 -4.12
C TRP A 136 13.79 -10.20 -4.42
N GLY A 137 13.05 -9.64 -5.39
CA GLY A 137 13.18 -8.26 -5.82
C GLY A 137 12.89 -7.27 -4.69
N LEU A 138 11.89 -7.53 -3.86
CA LEU A 138 11.56 -6.74 -2.68
C LEU A 138 12.70 -6.75 -1.67
N ARG A 139 13.25 -7.93 -1.34
CA ARG A 139 14.36 -8.05 -0.39
C ARG A 139 15.60 -7.29 -0.85
N ASP A 140 15.96 -7.43 -2.12
CA ASP A 140 17.14 -6.75 -2.69
C ASP A 140 16.90 -5.22 -2.78
N ALA A 141 15.71 -4.80 -3.25
CA ALA A 141 15.35 -3.38 -3.32
C ALA A 141 15.35 -2.70 -1.95
N CYS A 142 14.85 -3.37 -0.90
CA CYS A 142 14.90 -2.84 0.47
C CYS A 142 16.33 -2.62 0.93
N THR A 143 17.21 -3.59 0.69
CA THR A 143 18.64 -3.50 1.02
C THR A 143 19.28 -2.30 0.32
N LEU A 144 19.01 -2.12 -0.98
CA LEU A 144 19.56 -1.04 -1.79
C LEU A 144 18.93 0.33 -1.52
N HIS A 145 17.77 0.40 -0.86
CA HIS A 145 17.10 1.66 -0.50
C HIS A 145 17.23 2.00 1.00
N GLY A 146 17.83 1.12 1.80
CA GLY A 146 18.02 1.30 3.25
C GLY A 146 16.75 1.06 4.08
N LEU A 147 15.80 0.27 3.57
CA LEU A 147 14.53 -0.04 4.24
C LEU A 147 14.56 -1.44 4.87
N ARG A 148 13.71 -1.69 5.88
CA ARG A 148 13.42 -3.05 6.33
C ARG A 148 12.60 -3.76 5.27
N CYS A 149 13.00 -4.98 4.91
CA CYS A 149 12.17 -5.84 4.07
C CYS A 149 10.94 -6.27 4.86
N GLY A 150 9.76 -5.88 4.39
CA GLY A 150 8.46 -6.20 4.98
C GLY A 150 7.71 -7.29 4.22
N ALA A 151 6.43 -7.41 4.53
CA ALA A 151 5.58 -8.47 4.01
C ALA A 151 5.40 -8.41 2.47
N TYR A 152 5.26 -9.60 1.87
CA TYR A 152 4.73 -9.78 0.52
C TYR A 152 3.29 -10.27 0.61
N ILE A 153 2.37 -9.51 0.03
CA ILE A 153 0.93 -9.75 0.09
C ILE A 153 0.41 -9.97 -1.33
N THR A 154 -0.31 -11.06 -1.54
CA THR A 154 -1.05 -11.28 -2.78
C THR A 154 -2.50 -10.88 -2.62
N LEU A 155 -3.09 -10.31 -3.67
CA LEU A 155 -4.50 -10.00 -3.78
C LEU A 155 -5.08 -10.70 -5.01
N THR A 156 -5.86 -11.75 -4.78
CA THR A 156 -6.62 -12.46 -5.81
C THR A 156 -8.05 -11.94 -5.89
N PRO A 157 -8.88 -12.37 -6.87
CA PRO A 157 -10.29 -12.01 -6.91
C PRO A 157 -11.06 -12.43 -5.64
N SER A 158 -10.65 -13.53 -4.99
CA SER A 158 -11.37 -14.10 -3.84
C SER A 158 -10.83 -13.63 -2.48
N ARG A 159 -9.52 -13.40 -2.35
CA ARG A 159 -8.88 -13.17 -1.06
C ARG A 159 -7.58 -12.37 -1.16
N TRP A 160 -7.13 -11.86 -0.03
CA TRP A 160 -5.73 -11.48 0.18
C TRP A 160 -5.02 -12.49 1.07
N GLN A 161 -3.70 -12.57 0.95
CA GLN A 161 -2.85 -13.43 1.76
C GLN A 161 -1.47 -12.81 1.97
N VAL A 162 -0.96 -12.87 3.20
CA VAL A 162 0.45 -12.59 3.51
C VAL A 162 1.24 -13.87 3.36
N LEU A 163 2.17 -13.90 2.42
CA LEU A 163 2.99 -15.09 2.17
C LEU A 163 4.05 -15.26 3.25
N GLY A 164 4.26 -16.50 3.67
CA GLY A 164 5.18 -16.87 4.75
C GLY A 164 4.58 -16.82 6.17
N GLU A 165 3.41 -16.20 6.35
CA GLU A 165 2.78 -16.02 7.67
C GLU A 165 1.45 -16.76 7.85
N GLY A 166 0.86 -17.29 6.77
CA GLY A 166 -0.44 -17.98 6.80
C GLY A 166 -1.65 -17.06 7.05
N ARG A 167 -1.45 -15.75 7.19
CA ARG A 167 -2.51 -14.76 7.42
C ARG A 167 -3.19 -14.37 6.12
N GLY A 168 -4.50 -14.17 6.15
CA GLY A 168 -5.28 -13.81 4.96
C GLY A 168 -6.72 -13.45 5.29
N GLY A 169 -7.45 -12.98 4.29
CA GLY A 169 -8.84 -12.59 4.44
C GLY A 169 -9.54 -12.35 3.12
N ARG A 170 -10.82 -11.96 3.16
CA ARG A 170 -11.59 -11.65 1.94
C ARG A 170 -11.06 -10.40 1.25
N ARG A 171 -11.15 -10.36 -0.08
CA ARG A 171 -10.79 -9.18 -0.89
C ARG A 171 -11.59 -7.95 -0.40
N PRO A 172 -10.95 -6.77 -0.25
CA PRO A 172 -11.67 -5.52 0.00
C PRO A 172 -12.69 -5.28 -1.12
N ARG A 173 -13.90 -4.87 -0.75
CA ARG A 173 -14.86 -4.41 -1.75
C ARG A 173 -14.41 -3.02 -2.23
N PRO A 174 -14.51 -2.71 -3.53
CA PRO A 174 -14.37 -1.34 -3.97
C PRO A 174 -15.36 -0.46 -3.20
N PRO A 175 -15.00 0.79 -2.87
CA PRO A 175 -15.94 1.72 -2.25
C PRO A 175 -17.17 1.83 -3.16
N ALA A 176 -18.36 1.79 -2.56
CA ALA A 176 -19.60 2.05 -3.29
C ALA A 176 -19.61 3.52 -3.69
N THR A 177 -19.07 3.83 -4.86
CA THR A 177 -19.19 5.16 -5.47
C THR A 177 -19.48 4.94 -6.95
N ASP A 178 -20.55 5.59 -7.39
CA ASP A 178 -21.20 5.51 -8.71
C ASP A 178 -22.10 4.30 -8.97
N LEU A 179 -23.02 4.03 -8.05
CA LEU A 179 -24.37 3.75 -8.55
C LEU A 179 -24.99 5.12 -8.88
N PRO A 180 -25.42 5.39 -10.12
CA PRO A 180 -26.17 6.59 -10.40
C PRO A 180 -27.35 6.62 -9.44
N VAL A 181 -27.44 7.65 -8.62
CA VAL A 181 -28.66 7.98 -7.89
C VAL A 181 -29.75 8.00 -8.98
N PRO A 182 -30.77 7.12 -8.93
CA PRO A 182 -31.87 7.24 -9.86
C PRO A 182 -32.46 8.63 -9.62
N GLU A 183 -32.35 9.51 -10.61
CA GLU A 183 -33.06 10.78 -10.55
C GLU A 183 -34.52 10.47 -10.18
N PRO A 184 -35.11 11.19 -9.21
CA PRO A 184 -36.53 11.04 -8.93
C PRO A 184 -37.27 11.36 -10.22
N ARG A 185 -37.82 10.32 -10.84
CA ARG A 185 -38.65 10.38 -12.04
C ARG A 185 -39.72 11.43 -11.77
N ARG A 186 -39.61 12.58 -12.44
CA ARG A 186 -40.62 13.64 -12.37
C ARG A 186 -41.97 13.00 -12.73
N PRO A 187 -43.01 13.14 -11.89
CA PRO A 187 -44.34 12.78 -12.33
C PRO A 187 -44.70 13.67 -13.51
N ASP A 188 -45.13 13.01 -14.58
CA ASP A 188 -45.65 13.61 -15.79
C ASP A 188 -46.78 14.58 -15.41
N ALA A 189 -46.48 15.87 -15.47
CA ALA A 189 -47.44 16.93 -15.18
C ALA A 189 -48.32 17.11 -16.42
N GLY A 190 -49.29 16.21 -16.56
CA GLY A 190 -50.45 16.37 -17.41
C GLY A 190 -51.19 17.66 -17.03
N ARG A 191 -51.07 18.63 -17.94
CA ARG A 191 -51.90 19.82 -18.14
C ARG A 191 -53.38 19.62 -17.75
N ALA A 192 -53.83 20.32 -16.72
CA ALA A 192 -55.19 20.88 -16.61
C ALA A 192 -55.26 21.93 -15.48
N GLU A 193 -55.42 23.20 -15.87
CA GLU A 193 -55.86 24.33 -15.04
C GLU A 193 -57.39 24.54 -15.26
N PRO A 194 -58.09 25.48 -14.58
CA PRO A 194 -58.23 25.71 -13.14
C PRO A 194 -59.73 25.81 -12.74
N ARG A 195 -60.09 25.61 -11.46
CA ARG A 195 -61.35 26.19 -10.94
C ARG A 195 -61.25 26.58 -9.47
N ARG A 196 -61.32 27.89 -9.24
CA ARG A 196 -61.46 28.57 -7.95
C ARG A 196 -62.75 28.12 -7.25
N THR A 197 -62.77 28.03 -5.92
CA THR A 197 -63.52 28.98 -5.05
C THR A 197 -63.24 28.75 -3.56
N THR A 198 -63.15 29.88 -2.83
CA THR A 198 -63.50 30.14 -1.41
C THR A 198 -62.81 29.30 -0.31
N ALA A 199 -61.88 29.87 0.47
CA ALA A 199 -62.03 30.86 1.56
C ALA A 199 -62.03 30.18 2.95
N ALA A 200 -61.04 30.54 3.79
CA ALA A 200 -61.14 30.84 5.23
C ALA A 200 -59.80 30.59 5.96
N ARG A 201 -59.18 31.68 6.43
CA ARG A 201 -58.37 31.75 7.66
C ARG A 201 -59.36 31.88 8.84
N PRO A 202 -59.02 31.67 10.14
CA PRO A 202 -57.78 32.16 10.77
C PRO A 202 -57.14 31.24 11.85
N ASP A 203 -55.97 31.69 12.32
CA ASP A 203 -55.38 31.63 13.67
C ASP A 203 -55.32 30.30 14.47
N SER A 204 -54.29 29.99 15.27
CA SER A 204 -53.14 30.74 15.78
C SER A 204 -52.21 29.79 16.57
N SER A 205 -51.08 30.36 17.02
CA SER A 205 -50.33 30.02 18.25
C SER A 205 -49.29 28.88 18.14
N ARG A 206 -47.98 29.13 18.08
CA ARG A 206 -47.05 29.81 19.04
C ARG A 206 -46.63 28.92 20.21
N THR A 207 -45.47 28.26 20.09
CA THR A 207 -44.49 27.95 21.16
C THR A 207 -43.38 27.10 20.53
N ALA A 208 -42.10 27.12 20.89
CA ALA A 208 -41.20 28.08 21.50
C ALA A 208 -39.79 27.54 21.21
N ALA A 209 -38.84 28.46 21.02
CA ALA A 209 -37.44 28.16 20.90
C ALA A 209 -36.85 27.63 22.21
N LYS A 210 -35.77 26.85 22.12
CA LYS A 210 -34.52 27.19 22.83
C LYS A 210 -33.33 26.42 22.27
N ALA A 211 -32.47 27.18 21.59
CA ALA A 211 -31.05 26.91 21.47
C ALA A 211 -30.39 27.12 22.84
N VAL A 212 -29.46 26.23 23.22
CA VAL A 212 -28.45 26.51 24.26
C VAL A 212 -27.13 25.82 23.87
N VAL A 213 -26.14 26.64 23.53
CA VAL A 213 -24.68 26.43 23.49
C VAL A 213 -24.10 27.84 23.76
N PRO A 214 -22.85 28.05 24.23
CA PRO A 214 -21.92 27.33 25.10
C PRO A 214 -21.49 28.20 26.31
N GLN A 215 -20.60 27.70 27.17
CA GLN A 215 -19.52 28.42 27.89
C GLN A 215 -18.86 27.43 28.88
N SER A 216 -17.60 27.47 29.32
CA SER A 216 -16.30 28.01 28.89
C SER A 216 -15.31 27.68 30.04
N ARG A 217 -14.26 26.87 29.79
CA ARG A 217 -12.91 26.87 30.46
C ARG A 217 -12.82 26.77 32.02
N PRO A 218 -11.64 26.66 32.68
CA PRO A 218 -10.25 26.44 32.24
C PRO A 218 -9.48 25.30 33.00
N LEU A 219 -8.26 25.02 32.54
CA LEU A 219 -7.17 24.26 33.21
C LEU A 219 -6.66 24.92 34.49
N PRO A 220 -5.93 24.16 35.34
CA PRO A 220 -4.59 24.61 35.72
C PRO A 220 -3.46 23.56 35.63
N ARG A 221 -2.26 24.10 35.44
CA ARG A 221 -0.91 23.50 35.45
C ARG A 221 -0.51 22.90 36.82
N ARG A 222 0.36 21.88 36.78
CA ARG A 222 1.57 21.68 37.63
C ARG A 222 2.42 20.57 36.96
N ALA A 223 3.65 20.76 36.50
CA ALA A 223 4.91 21.26 37.07
C ALA A 223 5.75 20.17 37.77
N GLY A 224 7.00 20.00 37.29
CA GLY A 224 8.15 19.39 37.99
C GLY A 224 8.26 17.87 37.84
N GLY A 225 9.40 17.26 37.51
CA GLY A 225 10.74 17.76 37.30
C GLY A 225 11.67 16.60 36.89
N ALA A 226 12.69 16.89 36.09
CA ALA A 226 13.96 16.18 36.09
C ALA A 226 14.91 17.00 36.98
N PRO A 227 15.86 16.39 37.70
CA PRO A 227 17.15 16.07 37.07
C PRO A 227 17.86 14.83 37.66
N GLU A 228 19.13 14.69 37.29
CA GLU A 228 20.22 13.94 37.96
C GLU A 228 20.50 12.54 37.39
N ALA A 229 21.49 12.35 36.51
CA ALA A 229 22.95 12.49 36.68
C ALA A 229 23.55 11.53 37.71
N HIS A 230 23.95 10.33 37.27
CA HIS A 230 25.01 9.58 37.94
C HIS A 230 26.10 9.19 36.95
N ARG A 231 27.25 9.86 37.10
CA ARG A 231 28.56 9.41 36.69
C ARG A 231 29.04 8.37 37.72
N HIS A 232 29.56 7.24 37.27
CA HIS A 232 30.63 6.47 37.95
C HIS A 232 31.40 5.72 36.84
N THR A 233 32.60 6.15 36.46
CA THR A 233 33.93 5.83 37.03
C THR A 233 34.60 4.63 36.34
N ALA A 234 35.71 4.98 35.69
CA ALA A 234 36.93 4.28 35.27
C ALA A 234 37.26 2.83 35.72
N ALA A 235 38.11 2.25 34.85
CA ALA A 235 39.25 1.36 35.11
C ALA A 235 39.00 -0.15 35.24
N ARG A 236 39.37 -0.91 34.21
CA ARG A 236 40.70 -1.54 34.06
C ARG A 236 40.87 -2.12 32.66
#